data_AF-A0A351FNG4-F1
#
_entry.id   AF-A0A351FNG4-F1
#
_cell.length_a   1.000
_cell.length_b   1.000
_cell.length_c   1.000
_cell.angle_alpha   90.00
_cell.angle_beta   90.00
_cell.angle_gamma   90.00
#
_symmetry.space_group_name_H-M   'P 1'
#
loop_
_entity.id
_entity.type
_entity.pdbx_description
1 polymer ?
#
loop_
_entity_poly.entity_id
_entity_poly.type
_entity_poly.pdbx_seq_one_letter_code
_entity_poly.pdbx_strand_id
1 'polypeptide(L)'
;MRYLIRTLALSIVFSWSSPETQAQNANTPTAVVPQTFQDPAVPMIALPTRFKSKREHGVPKGGPPYVVADLKGPGCVRHLWFLAGKDVRLEINVDGAKESQVNLPLNAFFGIMHNRDEHFVHSSAVTVLPGYNSYLPIPFQKSCVIKIHAEYGLAADSMVDWHQYDEGTVLTPFRFHTAYTMFKPAPPRGGYVKLADIGGDGFLAGVAMGYIQRNKKDMVFHTGGMTILLDGESDPHEIRGHNVEDDFGFTWGFRNQQTRWLSCPWHDNRGRNDQDGTFLRFFGPDPIAFRNSVSFRSGSRGDDMESVVYYYKRVGTTAPKIVSPAQWEITGLYFYDSNWEQFKKAEYREGVPVSEWPQRDKAFGEPKWTLKSDHGWIDLQNLFFDRTKDGSGGTPFVQLGRCAYARTNIESETARKAIIRLAVDDWAIVWLNGEKVATLRHDKGLETAKIPVNLKQGSNELLVKTNNTDNHSNRRLWVINCVVE
;
A
#
# COMPACT_ATOMS: atom_id res chain seq x y z
N MET A 1 -47.32 -43.88 -1.24
CA MET A 1 -47.28 -42.85 -0.17
C MET A 1 -46.01 -42.04 -0.41
N ARG A 2 -45.98 -40.85 -1.05
CA ARG A 2 -46.56 -39.53 -0.69
C ARG A 2 -46.14 -39.15 0.75
N TYR A 3 -45.40 -38.08 1.06
CA TYR A 3 -45.24 -36.76 0.44
C TYR A 3 -43.91 -36.06 0.79
N LEU A 4 -43.50 -35.16 -0.12
CA LEU A 4 -42.52 -34.08 0.02
C LEU A 4 -43.04 -33.00 1.00
N ILE A 5 -42.21 -32.50 1.91
CA ILE A 5 -42.51 -31.30 2.73
C ILE A 5 -41.64 -30.14 2.21
N ARG A 6 -42.32 -29.14 1.63
CA ARG A 6 -41.82 -27.76 1.45
C ARG A 6 -42.66 -26.88 2.35
N THR A 7 -42.04 -26.17 3.29
CA THR A 7 -42.72 -25.18 4.12
C THR A 7 -42.28 -23.78 3.68
N LEU A 8 -43.21 -23.05 3.06
CA LEU A 8 -43.13 -21.60 2.90
C LEU A 8 -43.36 -20.93 4.26
N ALA A 9 -42.51 -19.99 4.64
CA ALA A 9 -42.79 -19.06 5.72
C ALA A 9 -43.50 -17.82 5.14
N LEU A 10 -44.74 -17.61 5.58
CA LEU A 10 -45.59 -16.47 5.23
C LEU A 10 -45.41 -15.40 6.32
N SER A 11 -44.88 -14.23 5.97
CA SER A 11 -44.80 -13.08 6.88
C SER A 11 -46.14 -12.33 6.89
N ILE A 12 -46.78 -12.29 8.05
CA ILE A 12 -48.01 -11.54 8.31
C ILE A 12 -47.64 -10.07 8.56
N VAL A 13 -48.18 -9.15 7.75
CA VAL A 13 -48.16 -7.71 8.01
C VAL A 13 -49.54 -7.31 8.52
N PHE A 14 -49.61 -6.74 9.72
CA PHE A 14 -50.83 -6.16 10.26
C PHE A 14 -51.14 -4.83 9.55
N SER A 15 -52.29 -4.75 8.88
CA SER A 15 -52.88 -3.49 8.41
C SER A 15 -53.87 -2.96 9.45
N TRP A 16 -53.60 -1.78 10.01
CA TRP A 16 -54.62 -0.96 10.67
C TRP A 16 -55.12 0.08 9.67
N SER A 17 -56.40 0.03 9.33
CA SER A 17 -57.09 1.03 8.53
C SER A 17 -57.82 2.02 9.45
N SER A 18 -57.56 3.31 9.30
CA SER A 18 -58.42 4.40 9.77
C SER A 18 -58.92 5.23 8.58
N PRO A 19 -60.14 5.80 8.62
CA PRO A 19 -60.79 6.36 7.44
C PRO A 19 -60.32 7.77 7.10
N GLU A 20 -60.40 8.05 5.81
CA GLU A 20 -60.06 9.26 5.08
C GLU A 20 -60.50 10.58 5.74
N THR A 21 -59.62 11.57 5.67
CA THR A 21 -60.04 12.96 5.51
C THR A 21 -59.15 13.62 4.46
N GLN A 22 -59.79 14.16 3.43
CA GLN A 22 -59.20 14.79 2.27
C GLN A 22 -58.28 15.96 2.62
N ALA A 23 -57.17 16.03 1.89
CA ALA A 23 -56.51 17.20 1.30
C ALA A 23 -55.01 17.17 1.58
N GLN A 24 -54.22 17.00 0.51
CA GLN A 24 -53.12 17.90 0.14
C GLN A 24 -52.23 17.28 -0.94
N ASN A 25 -52.06 18.05 -2.01
CA ASN A 25 -50.89 18.13 -2.87
C ASN A 25 -50.43 16.84 -3.58
N ALA A 26 -50.81 16.76 -4.85
CA ALA A 26 -50.02 16.12 -5.88
C ALA A 26 -48.65 16.81 -6.00
N ASN A 27 -47.71 16.44 -5.13
CA ASN A 27 -46.28 16.55 -5.39
C ASN A 27 -45.76 15.13 -5.52
N THR A 28 -45.83 14.59 -6.74
CA THR A 28 -44.93 13.50 -7.11
C THR A 28 -43.51 14.03 -6.87
N PRO A 29 -42.69 13.41 -6.00
CA PRO A 29 -41.31 13.81 -5.90
C PRO A 29 -40.67 13.48 -7.26
N THR A 30 -40.42 14.49 -8.08
CA THR A 30 -39.48 14.35 -9.19
C THR A 30 -38.19 13.88 -8.56
N ALA A 31 -37.83 12.62 -8.80
CA ALA A 31 -36.60 12.04 -8.28
C ALA A 31 -35.44 12.95 -8.70
N VAL A 32 -34.88 13.68 -7.75
CA VAL A 32 -33.75 14.56 -7.99
C VAL A 32 -32.59 13.64 -8.36
N VAL A 33 -32.21 13.64 -9.64
CA VAL A 33 -31.01 12.92 -10.09
C VAL A 33 -29.83 13.48 -9.30
N PRO A 34 -29.07 12.67 -8.55
CA PRO A 34 -27.91 13.15 -7.80
C PRO A 34 -26.96 13.93 -8.70
N GLN A 35 -26.35 15.01 -8.18
CA GLN A 35 -25.41 15.81 -8.98
C GLN A 35 -24.15 15.01 -9.36
N THR A 36 -23.74 14.09 -8.48
CA THR A 36 -22.62 13.18 -8.70
C THR A 36 -23.00 11.74 -8.38
N PHE A 37 -22.29 10.78 -8.97
CA PHE A 37 -22.34 9.37 -8.61
C PHE A 37 -20.94 8.89 -8.19
N GLN A 38 -20.88 7.97 -7.22
CA GLN A 38 -19.62 7.33 -6.82
C GLN A 38 -19.25 6.23 -7.80
N ASP A 39 -17.97 6.15 -8.15
CA ASP A 39 -17.46 5.07 -8.97
C ASP A 39 -17.61 3.71 -8.25
N PRO A 40 -18.15 2.66 -8.92
CA PRO A 40 -18.43 1.40 -8.27
C PRO A 40 -17.18 0.57 -7.93
N ALA A 41 -16.05 0.78 -8.62
CA ALA A 41 -14.79 0.12 -8.37
C ALA A 41 -13.92 0.93 -7.39
N VAL A 42 -14.04 2.26 -7.41
CA VAL A 42 -13.24 3.21 -6.65
C VAL A 42 -14.15 4.26 -5.97
N PRO A 43 -14.86 3.90 -4.88
CA PRO A 43 -15.93 4.75 -4.31
C PRO A 43 -15.49 6.10 -3.73
N MET A 44 -14.18 6.37 -3.68
CA MET A 44 -13.62 7.68 -3.32
C MET A 44 -13.64 8.68 -4.51
N ILE A 45 -14.01 8.24 -5.71
CA ILE A 45 -14.15 9.07 -6.90
C ILE A 45 -15.63 9.33 -7.19
N ALA A 46 -16.05 10.56 -6.92
CA ALA A 46 -17.37 11.08 -7.32
C ALA A 46 -17.28 11.83 -8.65
N LEU A 47 -18.16 11.51 -9.60
CA LEU A 47 -18.20 12.10 -10.93
C LEU A 47 -19.58 12.71 -11.22
N PRO A 48 -19.67 13.83 -11.97
CA PRO A 48 -20.96 14.40 -12.36
C PRO A 48 -21.84 13.43 -13.14
N THR A 49 -23.16 13.48 -12.93
CA THR A 49 -24.12 12.58 -13.60
C THR A 49 -24.55 13.02 -14.99
N ARG A 50 -24.25 14.25 -15.40
CA ARG A 50 -24.52 14.76 -16.75
C ARG A 50 -23.23 14.84 -17.55
N PHE A 51 -23.18 14.11 -18.66
CA PHE A 51 -22.02 14.04 -19.55
C PHE A 51 -22.44 13.63 -20.96
N LYS A 52 -21.55 13.86 -21.93
CA LYS A 52 -21.62 13.27 -23.27
C LYS A 52 -20.70 12.06 -23.32
N SER A 53 -21.23 10.88 -23.65
CA SER A 53 -20.42 9.68 -23.85
C SER A 53 -19.69 9.73 -25.17
N LYS A 54 -18.40 9.41 -25.15
CA LYS A 54 -17.52 9.41 -26.33
C LYS A 54 -16.63 8.18 -26.35
N ARG A 55 -16.19 7.80 -27.55
CA ARG A 55 -15.20 6.75 -27.79
C ARG A 55 -14.16 7.24 -28.78
N GLU A 56 -12.89 7.02 -28.46
CA GLU A 56 -11.77 7.12 -29.40
C GLU A 56 -11.29 5.73 -29.81
N HIS A 57 -10.87 5.58 -31.06
CA HIS A 57 -10.25 4.36 -31.58
C HIS A 57 -8.77 4.62 -31.83
N GLY A 58 -7.90 3.92 -31.11
CA GLY A 58 -6.47 3.99 -31.32
C GLY A 58 -6.01 2.86 -32.23
N VAL A 59 -5.53 3.20 -33.42
CA VAL A 59 -4.84 2.28 -34.33
C VAL A 59 -3.41 2.79 -34.51
N PRO A 60 -2.38 2.00 -34.20
CA PRO A 60 -0.99 2.40 -34.37
C PRO A 60 -0.67 2.73 -35.84
N LYS A 61 -0.43 4.02 -36.14
CA LYS A 61 -0.08 4.51 -37.48
C LYS A 61 1.25 5.26 -37.42
N GLY A 62 2.37 4.62 -37.75
CA GLY A 62 3.70 5.27 -37.82
C GLY A 62 4.77 4.63 -36.94
N GLY A 63 5.68 5.43 -36.39
CA GLY A 63 6.69 5.00 -35.40
C GLY A 63 6.32 5.41 -33.96
N PRO A 64 6.87 4.76 -32.93
CA PRO A 64 6.53 5.03 -31.53
C PRO A 64 7.05 6.41 -31.06
N PRO A 65 6.37 7.09 -30.12
CA PRO A 65 5.10 6.69 -29.49
C PRO A 65 3.87 6.87 -30.39
N TYR A 66 2.91 5.96 -30.26
CA TYR A 66 1.59 6.09 -30.87
C TYR A 66 0.64 6.79 -29.89
N VAL A 67 0.07 7.92 -30.30
CA VAL A 67 -1.00 8.58 -29.54
C VAL A 67 -2.30 7.81 -29.78
N VAL A 68 -2.79 7.14 -28.74
CA VAL A 68 -4.03 6.38 -28.76
C VAL A 68 -5.24 7.30 -28.56
N ALA A 69 -5.09 8.30 -27.70
CA ALA A 69 -6.11 9.31 -27.45
C ALA A 69 -5.46 10.63 -27.02
N ASP A 70 -6.00 11.74 -27.50
CA ASP A 70 -5.69 13.09 -27.04
C ASP A 70 -7.00 13.82 -26.69
N LEU A 71 -7.47 13.59 -25.47
CA LEU A 71 -8.77 14.05 -24.99
C LEU A 71 -8.67 15.47 -24.45
N LYS A 72 -9.61 16.35 -24.81
CA LYS A 72 -9.61 17.78 -24.43
C LYS A 72 -10.84 18.16 -23.59
N GLY A 73 -10.63 19.10 -22.68
CA GLY A 73 -11.65 19.64 -21.77
C GLY A 73 -11.79 18.81 -20.49
N PRO A 74 -12.72 19.18 -19.59
CA PRO A 74 -13.02 18.36 -18.41
C PRO A 74 -13.63 17.03 -18.84
N GLY A 75 -13.06 15.94 -18.35
CA GLY A 75 -13.48 14.60 -18.73
C GLY A 75 -13.06 13.53 -17.74
N CYS A 76 -13.56 12.32 -17.96
CA CYS A 76 -13.08 11.14 -17.25
C CYS A 76 -13.06 9.95 -18.20
N VAL A 77 -11.90 9.30 -18.36
CA VAL A 77 -11.84 7.99 -19.01
C VAL A 77 -12.52 6.99 -18.10
N ARG A 78 -13.42 6.18 -18.67
CA ARG A 78 -14.27 5.24 -17.95
C ARG A 78 -14.02 3.80 -18.33
N HIS A 79 -13.51 3.59 -19.54
CA HIS A 79 -13.10 2.27 -19.97
C HIS A 79 -11.96 2.38 -20.98
N LEU A 80 -10.92 1.58 -20.73
CA LEU A 80 -9.83 1.32 -21.65
C LEU A 80 -9.97 -0.12 -22.13
N TRP A 81 -9.97 -0.31 -23.43
CA TRP A 81 -9.76 -1.61 -24.04
C TRP A 81 -8.49 -1.58 -24.88
N PHE A 82 -7.63 -2.60 -24.73
CA PHE A 82 -6.47 -2.83 -25.57
C PHE A 82 -6.46 -4.26 -26.09
N LEU A 83 -6.06 -4.44 -27.35
CA LEU A 83 -5.59 -5.73 -27.83
C LEU A 83 -4.30 -6.10 -27.08
N ALA A 84 -4.09 -7.37 -26.76
CA ALA A 84 -2.83 -7.80 -26.19
C ALA A 84 -1.68 -7.48 -27.18
N GLY A 85 -0.54 -7.05 -26.64
CA GLY A 85 0.63 -6.75 -27.43
C GLY A 85 1.89 -7.16 -26.69
N LYS A 86 2.92 -7.56 -27.44
CA LYS A 86 4.19 -7.96 -26.87
C LYS A 86 5.09 -6.73 -26.68
N ASP A 87 5.72 -6.63 -25.51
CA ASP A 87 6.67 -5.56 -25.18
C ASP A 87 6.10 -4.14 -25.36
N VAL A 88 4.78 -3.98 -25.15
CA VAL A 88 4.08 -2.70 -25.21
C VAL A 88 4.20 -1.99 -23.86
N ARG A 89 4.60 -0.71 -23.88
CA ARG A 89 4.55 0.18 -22.71
C ARG A 89 3.38 1.15 -22.82
N LEU A 90 2.57 1.24 -21.78
CA LEU A 90 1.46 2.20 -21.64
C LEU A 90 1.97 3.47 -20.94
N GLU A 91 1.62 4.63 -21.52
CA GLU A 91 1.85 5.93 -20.91
C GLU A 91 0.54 6.73 -20.87
N ILE A 92 0.18 7.28 -19.71
CA ILE A 92 -0.97 8.17 -19.54
C ILE A 92 -0.50 9.45 -18.86
N ASN A 93 -0.74 10.58 -19.52
CA ASN A 93 -0.45 11.92 -19.00
C ASN A 93 -1.75 12.71 -18.87
N VAL A 94 -2.06 13.12 -17.64
CA VAL A 94 -3.25 13.92 -17.34
C VAL A 94 -2.86 15.35 -17.01
N ASP A 95 -3.62 16.29 -17.55
CA ASP A 95 -3.55 17.74 -17.32
C ASP A 95 -2.18 18.36 -17.58
N GLY A 96 -1.37 17.73 -18.45
CA GLY A 96 -0.03 18.20 -18.80
C GLY A 96 0.96 18.06 -17.64
N ALA A 97 0.80 17.03 -16.80
CA ALA A 97 1.72 16.76 -15.70
C ALA A 97 3.16 16.61 -16.20
N LYS A 98 4.12 17.13 -15.42
CA LYS A 98 5.56 17.07 -15.75
C LYS A 98 6.04 15.64 -15.97
N GLU A 99 5.52 14.70 -15.18
CA GLU A 99 5.78 13.27 -15.29
C GLU A 99 4.44 12.56 -15.53
N SER A 100 4.44 11.63 -16.47
CA SER A 100 3.25 10.83 -16.79
C SER A 100 2.89 9.95 -15.60
N GLN A 101 1.64 10.03 -15.17
CA GLN A 101 1.14 9.38 -13.96
C GLN A 101 1.08 7.85 -14.09
N VAL A 102 0.96 7.35 -15.32
CA VAL A 102 1.04 5.94 -15.68
C VAL A 102 2.16 5.79 -16.70
N ASN A 103 3.11 4.90 -16.40
CA ASN A 103 4.24 4.63 -17.28
C ASN A 103 4.86 3.26 -16.94
N LEU A 104 4.37 2.19 -17.57
CA LEU A 104 4.73 0.80 -17.25
C LEU A 104 4.37 -0.15 -18.41
N PRO A 105 4.83 -1.41 -18.39
CA PRO A 105 4.39 -2.41 -19.37
C PRO A 105 2.86 -2.57 -19.37
N LEU A 106 2.26 -2.63 -20.55
CA LEU A 106 0.82 -2.80 -20.72
C LEU A 106 0.34 -4.06 -19.97
N ASN A 107 1.03 -5.19 -20.17
CA ASN A 107 0.71 -6.46 -19.52
C ASN A 107 0.68 -6.34 -17.98
N ALA A 108 1.68 -5.68 -17.38
CA ALA A 108 1.74 -5.47 -15.94
C ALA A 108 0.55 -4.63 -15.42
N PHE A 109 0.12 -3.59 -16.15
CA PHE A 109 -1.05 -2.77 -15.80
C PHE A 109 -2.36 -3.57 -15.73
N PHE A 110 -2.48 -4.66 -16.49
CA PHE A 110 -3.68 -5.51 -16.47
C PHE A 110 -3.52 -6.75 -15.59
N GLY A 111 -2.44 -6.87 -14.83
CA GLY A 111 -2.19 -8.02 -13.96
C GLY A 111 -1.64 -9.25 -14.69
N ILE A 112 -1.05 -9.07 -15.88
CA ILE A 112 -0.28 -10.11 -16.57
C ILE A 112 1.19 -9.88 -16.25
N MET A 113 1.65 -10.49 -15.15
CA MET A 113 3.00 -10.28 -14.62
C MET A 113 4.02 -11.23 -15.25
N HIS A 114 5.29 -10.85 -15.14
CA HIS A 114 6.50 -11.53 -15.61
C HIS A 114 6.52 -11.81 -17.12
N ASN A 115 5.85 -10.96 -17.90
CA ASN A 115 5.67 -11.12 -19.35
C ASN A 115 5.15 -12.51 -19.73
N ARG A 116 4.27 -13.07 -18.88
CA ARG A 116 3.60 -14.34 -19.14
C ARG A 116 2.58 -14.20 -20.25
N ASP A 117 2.16 -15.34 -20.78
CA ASP A 117 1.04 -15.41 -21.72
C ASP A 117 -0.25 -14.87 -21.08
N GLU A 118 -1.11 -14.31 -21.94
CA GLU A 118 -2.40 -13.81 -21.49
C GLU A 118 -3.23 -14.93 -20.86
N HIS A 119 -3.94 -14.58 -19.80
CA HIS A 119 -4.83 -15.46 -19.08
C HIS A 119 -5.99 -14.66 -18.51
N PHE A 120 -7.07 -15.36 -18.17
CA PHE A 120 -8.27 -14.72 -17.66
C PHE A 120 -7.99 -13.98 -16.35
N VAL A 121 -8.22 -12.67 -16.34
CA VAL A 121 -8.19 -11.82 -15.15
C VAL A 121 -9.59 -11.27 -14.93
N HIS A 122 -10.07 -11.33 -13.70
CA HIS A 122 -11.36 -10.82 -13.28
C HIS A 122 -11.22 -10.03 -11.98
N SER A 123 -11.59 -8.76 -12.04
CA SER A 123 -11.72 -7.84 -10.90
C SER A 123 -12.62 -6.66 -11.29
N SER A 124 -13.02 -5.85 -10.31
CA SER A 124 -13.74 -4.58 -10.52
C SER A 124 -13.01 -3.59 -11.42
N ALA A 125 -11.68 -3.59 -11.36
CA ALA A 125 -10.86 -2.52 -11.93
C ALA A 125 -10.22 -2.93 -13.26
N VAL A 126 -9.81 -4.19 -13.39
CA VAL A 126 -9.22 -4.76 -14.61
C VAL A 126 -9.82 -6.13 -14.93
N THR A 127 -10.02 -6.41 -16.21
CA THR A 127 -10.53 -7.69 -16.71
C THR A 127 -9.85 -8.06 -18.02
N VAL A 128 -9.37 -9.29 -18.14
CA VAL A 128 -8.76 -9.82 -19.37
C VAL A 128 -9.62 -10.96 -19.89
N LEU A 129 -10.32 -10.74 -21.00
CA LEU A 129 -11.23 -11.68 -21.67
C LEU A 129 -10.89 -11.64 -23.17
N PRO A 130 -9.94 -12.46 -23.63
CA PRO A 130 -9.04 -12.13 -24.77
C PRO A 130 -9.16 -10.68 -25.25
N GLY A 131 -8.42 -9.78 -24.59
CA GLY A 131 -8.59 -8.32 -24.66
C GLY A 131 -8.54 -7.70 -23.27
N TYR A 132 -7.82 -6.58 -23.15
CA TYR A 132 -7.40 -6.00 -21.88
C TYR A 132 -8.31 -4.83 -21.51
N ASN A 133 -9.15 -5.00 -20.49
CA ASN A 133 -10.19 -4.04 -20.10
C ASN A 133 -9.84 -3.41 -18.75
N SER A 134 -9.90 -2.08 -18.66
CA SER A 134 -9.75 -1.36 -17.39
C SER A 134 -10.92 -0.42 -17.19
N TYR A 135 -11.46 -0.43 -15.99
CA TYR A 135 -12.59 0.38 -15.54
C TYR A 135 -12.18 1.39 -14.46
N LEU A 136 -10.87 1.58 -14.25
CA LEU A 136 -10.36 2.58 -13.32
C LEU A 136 -10.67 3.99 -13.86
N PRO A 137 -11.39 4.85 -13.11
CA PRO A 137 -11.63 6.23 -13.53
C PRO A 137 -10.33 7.00 -13.76
N ILE A 138 -10.18 7.65 -14.92
CA ILE A 138 -9.08 8.61 -15.13
C ILE A 138 -9.69 10.00 -15.32
N PRO A 139 -10.01 10.72 -14.24
CA PRO A 139 -10.53 12.09 -14.31
C PRO A 139 -9.42 13.07 -14.71
N PHE A 140 -9.77 14.05 -15.53
CA PHE A 140 -8.88 15.11 -16.01
C PHE A 140 -9.63 16.43 -16.16
N GLN A 141 -9.00 17.54 -15.78
CA GLN A 141 -9.64 18.87 -15.82
C GLN A 141 -9.44 19.59 -17.17
N LYS A 142 -8.31 19.35 -17.83
CA LYS A 142 -7.86 20.02 -19.06
C LYS A 142 -7.68 19.05 -20.21
N SER A 143 -6.96 17.95 -19.98
CA SER A 143 -6.68 16.97 -21.03
C SER A 143 -6.19 15.62 -20.49
N CYS A 144 -6.36 14.57 -21.27
CA CYS A 144 -5.75 13.26 -21.03
C CYS A 144 -5.13 12.74 -22.33
N VAL A 145 -3.83 12.49 -22.31
CA VAL A 145 -3.08 11.94 -23.44
C VAL A 145 -2.67 10.52 -23.09
N ILE A 146 -3.13 9.56 -23.90
CA ILE A 146 -2.79 8.15 -23.76
C ILE A 146 -1.90 7.77 -24.94
N LYS A 147 -0.74 7.18 -24.64
CA LYS A 147 0.21 6.71 -25.63
C LYS A 147 0.59 5.27 -25.36
N ILE A 148 0.96 4.58 -26.44
CA ILE A 148 1.65 3.30 -26.35
C ILE A 148 3.00 3.39 -27.04
N HIS A 149 3.98 2.69 -26.50
CA HIS A 149 5.31 2.54 -27.06
C HIS A 149 5.54 1.08 -27.37
N ALA A 150 5.68 0.76 -28.65
CA ALA A 150 5.91 -0.59 -29.15
C ALA A 150 6.58 -0.51 -30.53
N GLU A 151 7.32 -1.54 -30.92
CA GLU A 151 7.79 -1.64 -32.31
C GLU A 151 6.60 -1.80 -33.27
N TYR A 152 6.82 -1.45 -34.54
CA TYR A 152 5.78 -1.59 -35.57
C TYR A 152 5.34 -3.07 -35.69
N GLY A 153 4.03 -3.30 -35.69
CA GLY A 153 3.44 -4.65 -35.74
C GLY A 153 3.32 -5.36 -34.38
N LEU A 154 3.90 -4.82 -33.30
CA LEU A 154 3.72 -5.31 -31.93
C LEU A 154 2.70 -4.49 -31.13
N ALA A 155 2.19 -3.43 -31.75
CA ALA A 155 1.36 -2.43 -31.09
C ALA A 155 -0.11 -2.89 -30.96
N ALA A 156 -0.74 -2.46 -29.87
CA ALA A 156 -2.11 -2.81 -29.51
C ALA A 156 -3.12 -1.84 -30.15
N ASP A 157 -4.11 -2.39 -30.86
CA ASP A 157 -5.36 -1.67 -31.14
C ASP A 157 -6.06 -1.33 -29.83
N SER A 158 -6.84 -0.26 -29.81
CA SER A 158 -7.45 0.22 -28.57
C SER A 158 -8.75 0.97 -28.77
N MET A 159 -9.56 0.96 -27.72
CA MET A 159 -10.75 1.79 -27.59
C MET A 159 -10.69 2.52 -26.24
N VAL A 160 -10.97 3.81 -26.27
CA VAL A 160 -10.99 4.66 -25.07
C VAL A 160 -12.37 5.28 -24.94
N ASP A 161 -13.16 4.75 -24.01
CA ASP A 161 -14.47 5.29 -23.64
C ASP A 161 -14.33 6.32 -22.54
N TRP A 162 -14.92 7.49 -22.74
CA TRP A 162 -14.81 8.59 -21.79
C TRP A 162 -16.07 9.44 -21.73
N HIS A 163 -16.27 10.05 -20.58
CA HIS A 163 -17.31 11.03 -20.33
C HIS A 163 -16.72 12.43 -20.57
N GLN A 164 -17.29 13.18 -21.51
CA GLN A 164 -17.01 14.59 -21.68
C GLN A 164 -18.00 15.42 -20.87
N TYR A 165 -17.49 16.33 -20.04
CA TYR A 165 -18.30 17.27 -19.28
C TYR A 165 -18.33 18.64 -19.97
N ASP A 166 -19.32 19.45 -19.62
CA ASP A 166 -19.42 20.82 -20.13
C ASP A 166 -18.25 21.66 -19.62
N GLU A 167 -17.87 22.67 -20.42
CA GLU A 167 -16.83 23.60 -20.04
C GLU A 167 -17.15 24.27 -18.69
N GLY A 168 -16.14 24.45 -17.84
CA GLY A 168 -16.30 24.98 -16.48
C GLY A 168 -16.74 23.94 -15.44
N THR A 169 -17.06 22.70 -15.83
CA THR A 169 -17.32 21.62 -14.86
C THR A 169 -16.06 21.34 -14.04
N VAL A 170 -16.17 21.50 -12.72
CA VAL A 170 -15.09 21.16 -11.77
C VAL A 170 -15.20 19.69 -11.40
N LEU A 171 -14.15 18.93 -11.67
CA LEU A 171 -14.08 17.52 -11.30
C LEU A 171 -13.35 17.31 -9.98
N THR A 172 -13.41 16.08 -9.47
CA THR A 172 -12.57 15.64 -8.35
C THR A 172 -11.10 16.05 -8.56
N PRO A 173 -10.39 16.50 -7.51
CA PRO A 173 -8.99 16.90 -7.64
C PRO A 173 -8.03 15.71 -7.68
N PHE A 174 -8.54 14.49 -7.46
CA PHE A 174 -7.77 13.25 -7.51
C PHE A 174 -7.42 12.89 -8.96
N ARG A 175 -6.18 12.45 -9.19
CA ARG A 175 -5.68 11.93 -10.46
C ARG A 175 -5.21 10.51 -10.26
N PHE A 176 -5.41 9.68 -11.27
CA PHE A 176 -4.99 8.28 -11.25
C PHE A 176 -3.49 8.18 -11.52
N HIS A 177 -2.81 7.34 -10.73
CA HIS A 177 -1.39 7.07 -10.83
C HIS A 177 -1.10 5.57 -10.63
N THR A 178 0.07 5.13 -11.10
CA THR A 178 0.63 3.82 -10.81
C THR A 178 2.06 3.92 -10.29
N ALA A 179 2.44 3.05 -9.36
CA ALA A 179 3.85 2.77 -9.05
C ALA A 179 4.18 1.34 -9.50
N TYR A 180 5.20 1.20 -10.35
CA TYR A 180 5.62 -0.08 -10.92
C TYR A 180 7.01 -0.45 -10.45
N THR A 181 7.17 -1.70 -10.00
CA THR A 181 8.43 -2.21 -9.46
C THR A 181 8.66 -3.65 -9.91
N MET A 182 9.87 -3.97 -10.39
CA MET A 182 10.31 -5.33 -10.72
C MET A 182 11.70 -5.60 -10.13
N PHE A 183 11.85 -6.77 -9.50
CA PHE A 183 13.10 -7.29 -8.95
C PHE A 183 13.34 -8.73 -9.41
N LYS A 184 14.54 -9.00 -9.95
CA LYS A 184 14.94 -10.32 -10.45
C LYS A 184 16.40 -10.66 -10.08
N PRO A 185 16.71 -11.23 -8.90
CA PRO A 185 15.80 -11.56 -7.79
C PRO A 185 15.53 -10.36 -6.85
N ALA A 186 14.50 -10.47 -6.01
CA ALA A 186 14.27 -9.58 -4.88
C ALA A 186 15.30 -9.79 -3.75
N PRO A 187 15.37 -8.90 -2.74
CA PRO A 187 16.23 -9.12 -1.58
C PRO A 187 15.92 -10.46 -0.86
N PRO A 188 16.92 -11.08 -0.20
CA PRO A 188 16.75 -12.37 0.49
C PRO A 188 15.79 -12.27 1.68
N ARG A 189 15.50 -13.41 2.32
CA ARG A 189 14.63 -13.48 3.51
C ARG A 189 15.08 -12.51 4.60
N GLY A 190 14.14 -11.77 5.17
CA GLY A 190 14.45 -10.67 6.10
C GLY A 190 14.84 -9.37 5.37
N GLY A 191 14.58 -9.29 4.07
CA GLY A 191 14.53 -8.06 3.29
C GLY A 191 13.08 -7.73 2.90
N TYR A 192 12.94 -6.64 2.14
CA TYR A 192 11.66 -6.19 1.61
C TYR A 192 11.84 -5.55 0.23
N VAL A 193 10.75 -5.47 -0.52
CA VAL A 193 10.62 -4.63 -1.70
C VAL A 193 9.74 -3.43 -1.36
N LYS A 194 10.21 -2.21 -1.66
CA LYS A 194 9.36 -1.01 -1.61
C LYS A 194 8.48 -1.01 -2.88
N LEU A 195 7.18 -1.19 -2.70
CA LEU A 195 6.21 -1.25 -3.80
C LEU A 195 5.82 0.14 -4.28
N ALA A 196 5.66 1.09 -3.35
CA ALA A 196 5.36 2.48 -3.64
C ALA A 196 5.92 3.42 -2.56
N ASP A 197 6.26 4.64 -3.01
CA ASP A 197 6.69 5.78 -2.22
C ASP A 197 5.87 6.97 -2.73
N ILE A 198 4.92 7.45 -1.93
CA ILE A 198 3.93 8.41 -2.38
C ILE A 198 3.92 9.58 -1.41
N GLY A 199 4.17 10.79 -1.90
CA GLY A 199 3.96 12.03 -1.13
C GLY A 199 2.76 12.82 -1.65
N GLY A 200 1.92 13.31 -0.73
CA GLY A 200 0.72 14.12 -0.97
C GLY A 200 -0.53 13.52 -0.32
N ASP A 201 -1.69 14.05 -0.71
CA ASP A 201 -3.02 13.67 -0.22
C ASP A 201 -3.70 12.75 -1.23
N GLY A 202 -4.23 11.61 -0.81
CA GLY A 202 -4.69 10.58 -1.73
C GLY A 202 -5.25 9.32 -1.08
N PHE A 203 -5.40 8.28 -1.90
CA PHE A 203 -5.78 6.95 -1.44
C PHE A 203 -5.26 5.87 -2.38
N LEU A 204 -4.97 4.68 -1.84
CA LEU A 204 -4.64 3.49 -2.61
C LEU A 204 -5.94 2.87 -3.17
N ALA A 205 -5.95 2.55 -4.45
CA ALA A 205 -7.08 1.90 -5.12
C ALA A 205 -6.88 0.39 -5.28
N GLY A 206 -5.64 -0.08 -5.35
CA GLY A 206 -5.34 -1.50 -5.40
C GLY A 206 -3.86 -1.80 -5.56
N VAL A 207 -3.55 -3.09 -5.57
CA VAL A 207 -2.22 -3.62 -5.79
C VAL A 207 -2.31 -4.92 -6.58
N ALA A 208 -1.42 -5.09 -7.55
CA ALA A 208 -1.18 -6.35 -8.25
C ALA A 208 0.27 -6.77 -7.99
N MET A 209 0.49 -8.06 -7.75
CA MET A 209 1.82 -8.64 -7.50
C MET A 209 1.96 -9.97 -8.23
N GLY A 210 3.16 -10.24 -8.74
CA GLY A 210 3.53 -11.49 -9.39
C GLY A 210 4.83 -12.03 -8.82
N TYR A 211 4.84 -13.31 -8.42
CA TYR A 211 5.99 -14.01 -7.85
C TYR A 211 6.42 -15.17 -8.76
N ILE A 212 7.72 -15.27 -9.03
CA ILE A 212 8.36 -16.48 -9.56
C ILE A 212 9.31 -17.03 -8.50
N GLN A 213 9.00 -18.22 -7.99
CA GLN A 213 9.73 -18.78 -6.86
C GLN A 213 11.11 -19.30 -7.30
N ARG A 214 12.15 -18.80 -6.64
CA ARG A 214 13.54 -19.23 -6.81
C ARG A 214 14.01 -20.04 -5.61
N ASN A 215 13.62 -19.61 -4.40
CA ASN A 215 14.00 -20.29 -3.17
C ASN A 215 12.94 -21.34 -2.81
N LYS A 216 13.27 -22.63 -2.86
CA LYS A 216 12.31 -23.73 -2.59
C LYS A 216 12.35 -24.26 -1.15
N LYS A 217 12.99 -23.55 -0.21
CA LYS A 217 13.05 -23.97 1.20
C LYS A 217 11.72 -23.82 1.94
N ASP A 218 10.89 -22.86 1.53
CA ASP A 218 9.60 -22.52 2.16
C ASP A 218 8.60 -22.09 1.06
N MET A 219 7.35 -21.85 1.43
CA MET A 219 6.31 -21.37 0.50
C MET A 219 6.56 -19.90 0.09
N VAL A 220 6.29 -19.57 -1.18
CA VAL A 220 6.66 -18.27 -1.78
C VAL A 220 6.05 -17.05 -1.08
N PHE A 221 4.88 -17.22 -0.47
CA PHE A 221 4.11 -16.17 0.20
C PHE A 221 4.46 -15.98 1.69
N HIS A 222 5.32 -16.84 2.25
CA HIS A 222 5.83 -16.71 3.62
C HIS A 222 6.94 -15.65 3.73
N THR A 223 6.67 -14.45 3.25
CA THR A 223 7.58 -13.30 3.34
C THR A 223 7.15 -12.30 4.42
N GLY A 224 6.03 -12.56 5.10
CA GLY A 224 5.33 -11.59 5.93
C GLY A 224 4.41 -10.74 5.07
N GLY A 225 3.37 -10.17 5.67
CA GLY A 225 2.40 -9.39 4.91
C GLY A 225 2.93 -8.04 4.44
N MET A 226 2.06 -7.33 3.74
CA MET A 226 2.17 -5.94 3.34
C MET A 226 2.39 -5.06 4.58
N THR A 227 3.30 -4.10 4.47
CA THR A 227 3.47 -3.00 5.42
C THR A 227 3.14 -1.70 4.69
N ILE A 228 2.14 -0.98 5.17
CA ILE A 228 1.76 0.33 4.66
C ILE A 228 1.94 1.32 5.81
N LEU A 229 2.94 2.18 5.72
CA LEU A 229 3.21 3.23 6.71
C LEU A 229 2.70 4.54 6.13
N LEU A 230 1.84 5.22 6.88
CA LEU A 230 1.02 6.33 6.40
C LEU A 230 1.34 7.59 7.20
N ASP A 231 1.32 8.73 6.51
CA ASP A 231 1.26 10.08 7.10
C ASP A 231 2.32 10.40 8.17
N GLY A 232 3.53 9.87 8.01
CA GLY A 232 4.62 9.99 8.98
C GLY A 232 5.02 11.44 9.32
N GLU A 233 4.74 12.37 8.41
CA GLU A 233 4.94 13.80 8.62
C GLU A 233 4.02 14.42 9.68
N SER A 234 2.88 13.80 9.98
CA SER A 234 1.83 14.38 10.81
C SER A 234 1.25 13.40 11.83
N ASP A 235 0.30 12.57 11.41
CA ASP A 235 -0.46 11.61 12.20
C ASP A 235 -0.07 10.19 11.75
N PRO A 236 1.10 9.70 12.20
CA PRO A 236 1.65 8.42 11.76
C PRO A 236 0.71 7.26 12.15
N HIS A 237 0.36 6.44 11.16
CA HIS A 237 -0.41 5.22 11.36
C HIS A 237 -0.05 4.18 10.29
N GLU A 238 -0.60 2.97 10.42
CA GLU A 238 -0.10 1.82 9.72
C GLU A 238 -1.17 0.80 9.34
N ILE A 239 -0.83 -0.04 8.36
CA ILE A 239 -1.50 -1.30 8.09
C ILE A 239 -0.42 -2.38 7.97
N ARG A 240 -0.64 -3.49 8.69
CA ARG A 240 0.26 -4.64 8.70
C ARG A 240 -0.48 -5.94 8.38
N GLY A 241 -0.04 -6.60 7.33
CA GLY A 241 -0.50 -7.94 6.95
C GLY A 241 0.21 -9.05 7.72
N HIS A 242 -0.42 -10.22 7.76
CA HIS A 242 0.14 -11.43 8.39
C HIS A 242 1.16 -12.10 7.47
N ASN A 243 0.68 -12.59 6.33
CA ASN A 243 1.46 -12.98 5.16
C ASN A 243 0.83 -12.40 3.89
N VAL A 244 1.56 -12.53 2.78
CA VAL A 244 1.08 -12.05 1.48
C VAL A 244 -0.16 -12.79 1.00
N GLU A 245 -0.33 -14.09 1.24
CA GLU A 245 -1.57 -14.78 0.88
C GLU A 245 -2.78 -14.26 1.65
N ASP A 246 -2.59 -13.96 2.94
CA ASP A 246 -3.64 -13.46 3.82
C ASP A 246 -4.08 -12.06 3.38
N ASP A 247 -3.13 -11.21 2.96
CA ASP A 247 -3.40 -9.89 2.41
C ASP A 247 -4.27 -9.90 1.16
N PHE A 248 -4.30 -11.02 0.43
CA PHE A 248 -5.12 -11.21 -0.76
C PHE A 248 -6.32 -12.14 -0.48
N GLY A 249 -6.65 -12.35 0.80
CA GLY A 249 -7.85 -13.08 1.25
C GLY A 249 -7.76 -14.59 1.10
N PHE A 250 -6.56 -15.13 0.86
CA PHE A 250 -6.31 -16.57 0.85
C PHE A 250 -5.86 -17.05 2.23
N THR A 251 -5.73 -18.37 2.37
CA THR A 251 -5.10 -18.99 3.53
C THR A 251 -4.46 -20.29 3.08
N TRP A 252 -3.30 -20.65 3.65
CA TRP A 252 -2.52 -21.84 3.26
C TRP A 252 -2.12 -21.85 1.77
N GLY A 253 -1.92 -20.66 1.20
CA GLY A 253 -1.43 -20.43 -0.15
C GLY A 253 -2.47 -19.99 -1.17
N PHE A 254 -1.96 -19.55 -2.32
CA PHE A 254 -2.77 -19.07 -3.43
C PHE A 254 -3.47 -20.22 -4.17
N ARG A 255 -4.54 -19.87 -4.89
CA ARG A 255 -5.30 -20.76 -5.77
C ARG A 255 -5.84 -19.95 -6.93
N ASN A 256 -6.04 -20.56 -8.09
CA ASN A 256 -6.72 -19.95 -9.24
C ASN A 256 -8.19 -19.62 -8.92
N GLN A 257 -8.42 -18.56 -8.16
CA GLN A 257 -9.72 -18.08 -7.69
C GLN A 257 -9.76 -16.57 -7.83
N GLN A 258 -10.89 -16.08 -8.32
CA GLN A 258 -11.05 -14.67 -8.66
C GLN A 258 -12.41 -14.18 -8.20
N THR A 259 -12.43 -13.03 -7.55
CA THR A 259 -13.62 -12.30 -7.15
C THR A 259 -13.55 -10.88 -7.71
N ARG A 260 -14.55 -10.07 -7.39
CA ARG A 260 -14.55 -8.67 -7.75
C ARG A 260 -13.36 -7.89 -7.15
N TRP A 261 -12.93 -8.23 -5.95
CA TRP A 261 -11.98 -7.40 -5.18
C TRP A 261 -10.64 -8.08 -4.89
N LEU A 262 -10.63 -9.40 -4.90
CA LEU A 262 -9.48 -10.25 -4.60
C LEU A 262 -9.36 -11.29 -5.70
N SER A 263 -8.18 -11.45 -6.28
CA SER A 263 -7.99 -12.34 -7.41
C SER A 263 -6.61 -12.97 -7.40
N CYS A 264 -6.52 -14.24 -7.78
CA CYS A 264 -5.30 -14.91 -8.20
C CYS A 264 -5.59 -15.52 -9.59
N PRO A 265 -5.34 -14.75 -10.67
CA PRO A 265 -5.70 -15.17 -12.02
C PRO A 265 -4.78 -16.24 -12.59
N TRP A 266 -3.57 -16.35 -12.05
CA TRP A 266 -2.61 -17.37 -12.43
C TRP A 266 -1.84 -17.86 -11.21
N HIS A 267 -1.75 -19.18 -11.10
CA HIS A 267 -1.02 -19.92 -10.09
C HIS A 267 -0.53 -21.21 -10.72
N ASP A 268 0.78 -21.40 -10.73
CA ASP A 268 1.43 -22.65 -11.15
C ASP A 268 1.93 -23.37 -9.89
N ASN A 269 1.24 -24.46 -9.52
CA ASN A 269 1.52 -25.21 -8.32
C ASN A 269 2.23 -26.52 -8.65
N ARG A 270 3.56 -26.50 -8.55
CA ARG A 270 4.44 -27.67 -8.80
C ARG A 270 4.77 -28.42 -7.51
N GLY A 271 4.27 -27.95 -6.37
CA GLY A 271 4.46 -28.54 -5.06
C GLY A 271 4.37 -27.49 -3.95
N ARG A 272 4.35 -27.94 -2.69
CA ARG A 272 4.19 -27.05 -1.52
C ARG A 272 5.17 -25.86 -1.52
N ASN A 273 6.44 -26.09 -1.87
CA ASN A 273 7.48 -25.07 -1.90
C ASN A 273 7.96 -24.74 -3.32
N ASP A 274 7.11 -24.96 -4.33
CA ASP A 274 7.42 -24.65 -5.73
C ASP A 274 6.16 -24.12 -6.41
N GLN A 275 5.90 -22.84 -6.20
CA GLN A 275 4.70 -22.16 -6.65
C GLN A 275 5.05 -20.81 -7.23
N ASP A 276 4.54 -20.53 -8.42
CA ASP A 276 4.52 -19.17 -8.98
C ASP A 276 3.08 -18.66 -8.98
N GLY A 277 2.89 -17.35 -8.96
CA GLY A 277 1.55 -16.81 -9.07
C GLY A 277 1.49 -15.32 -9.32
N THR A 278 0.34 -14.88 -9.81
CA THR A 278 -0.05 -13.48 -9.88
C THR A 278 -1.32 -13.29 -9.06
N PHE A 279 -1.41 -12.18 -8.34
CA PHE A 279 -2.50 -11.89 -7.43
C PHE A 279 -2.77 -10.38 -7.37
N LEU A 280 -4.04 -10.03 -7.23
CA LEU A 280 -4.57 -8.67 -7.28
C LEU A 280 -5.54 -8.44 -6.12
N ARG A 281 -5.45 -7.26 -5.50
CA ARG A 281 -6.42 -6.76 -4.51
C ARG A 281 -6.78 -5.32 -4.84
N PHE A 282 -8.07 -5.05 -4.99
CA PHE A 282 -8.60 -3.69 -5.16
C PHE A 282 -9.38 -3.29 -3.92
N PHE A 283 -9.03 -2.13 -3.37
CA PHE A 283 -9.51 -1.61 -2.08
C PHE A 283 -10.84 -0.85 -2.21
N GLY A 284 -11.69 -1.20 -3.18
CA GLY A 284 -12.97 -0.53 -3.38
C GLY A 284 -13.89 -0.59 -2.15
N PRO A 285 -14.06 -1.76 -1.49
CA PRO A 285 -14.88 -1.89 -0.28
C PRO A 285 -14.24 -1.27 0.97
N ASP A 286 -12.92 -1.13 0.97
CA ASP A 286 -12.07 -0.81 2.12
C ASP A 286 -10.91 0.15 1.73
N PRO A 287 -11.21 1.35 1.21
CA PRO A 287 -10.19 2.24 0.66
C PRO A 287 -9.17 2.68 1.73
N ILE A 288 -7.90 2.72 1.34
CA ILE A 288 -6.79 3.13 2.22
C ILE A 288 -6.41 4.57 1.87
N ALA A 289 -6.90 5.53 2.64
CA ALA A 289 -6.62 6.95 2.46
C ALA A 289 -5.37 7.41 3.22
N PHE A 290 -4.75 8.48 2.74
CA PHE A 290 -3.58 9.12 3.35
C PHE A 290 -3.61 10.63 3.05
N ARG A 291 -3.07 11.44 3.95
CA ARG A 291 -3.09 12.91 3.84
C ARG A 291 -1.77 13.49 3.37
N ASN A 292 -0.65 12.86 3.71
CA ASN A 292 0.69 13.37 3.50
C ASN A 292 1.60 12.38 2.79
N SER A 293 1.55 11.08 3.14
CA SER A 293 2.47 10.12 2.55
C SER A 293 2.08 8.65 2.71
N VAL A 294 2.69 7.81 1.87
CA VAL A 294 2.67 6.35 1.95
C VAL A 294 4.06 5.79 1.68
N SER A 295 4.58 4.98 2.60
CA SER A 295 5.64 4.01 2.36
C SER A 295 5.05 2.61 2.34
N PHE A 296 4.86 2.03 1.15
CA PHE A 296 4.26 0.71 0.97
C PHE A 296 5.32 -0.33 0.59
N ARG A 297 5.41 -1.40 1.39
CA ARG A 297 6.41 -2.46 1.30
C ARG A 297 5.77 -3.84 1.35
N SER A 298 6.45 -4.82 0.78
CA SER A 298 6.18 -6.25 1.01
C SER A 298 7.48 -6.97 1.34
N GLY A 299 7.43 -7.92 2.27
CA GLY A 299 8.60 -8.73 2.58
C GLY A 299 9.06 -9.57 1.38
N SER A 300 10.34 -9.92 1.33
CA SER A 300 10.92 -10.68 0.23
C SER A 300 11.75 -11.88 0.72
N ARG A 301 12.02 -12.84 -0.18
CA ARG A 301 12.77 -14.08 0.13
C ARG A 301 13.75 -14.51 -0.97
N GLY A 302 14.16 -13.58 -1.83
CA GLY A 302 15.06 -13.88 -2.95
C GLY A 302 14.35 -14.45 -4.19
N ASP A 303 13.02 -14.38 -4.23
CA ASP A 303 12.21 -14.75 -5.39
C ASP A 303 12.12 -13.58 -6.37
N ASP A 304 11.73 -13.83 -7.64
CA ASP A 304 11.49 -12.72 -8.56
C ASP A 304 10.13 -12.10 -8.22
N MET A 305 10.07 -10.77 -8.07
CA MET A 305 8.86 -10.04 -7.68
C MET A 305 8.59 -8.93 -8.71
N GLU A 306 7.34 -8.82 -9.14
CA GLU A 306 6.83 -7.71 -9.93
C GLU A 306 5.56 -7.18 -9.29
N SER A 307 5.36 -5.86 -9.30
CA SER A 307 4.19 -5.25 -8.67
C SER A 307 3.75 -3.96 -9.36
N VAL A 308 2.45 -3.69 -9.27
CA VAL A 308 1.82 -2.43 -9.64
C VAL A 308 0.92 -1.98 -8.49
N VAL A 309 1.20 -0.81 -7.92
CA VAL A 309 0.30 -0.14 -6.97
C VAL A 309 -0.52 0.89 -7.74
N TYR A 310 -1.84 0.78 -7.66
CA TYR A 310 -2.80 1.71 -8.25
C TYR A 310 -3.25 2.68 -7.16
N TYR A 311 -3.14 3.99 -7.41
CA TYR A 311 -3.53 4.99 -6.41
C TYR A 311 -4.06 6.26 -7.06
N TYR A 312 -4.73 7.05 -6.25
CA TYR A 312 -5.19 8.37 -6.64
C TYR A 312 -4.57 9.42 -5.74
N LYS A 313 -4.10 10.50 -6.36
CA LYS A 313 -3.42 11.59 -5.67
C LYS A 313 -4.04 12.92 -6.04
N ARG A 314 -4.28 13.77 -5.05
CA ARG A 314 -4.77 15.12 -5.23
C ARG A 314 -3.71 15.97 -5.94
N VAL A 315 -4.11 16.60 -7.05
CA VAL A 315 -3.21 17.43 -7.86
C VAL A 315 -2.56 18.54 -7.03
N GLY A 316 -1.25 18.75 -7.26
CA GLY A 316 -0.48 19.82 -6.61
C GLY A 316 -0.08 19.57 -5.15
N THR A 317 -0.46 18.43 -4.56
CA THR A 317 -0.07 18.09 -3.18
C THR A 317 1.28 17.37 -3.13
N THR A 318 2.02 17.56 -2.05
CA THR A 318 3.27 16.86 -1.72
C THR A 318 3.32 16.60 -0.22
N ALA A 319 4.12 15.64 0.21
CA ALA A 319 4.40 15.45 1.62
C ALA A 319 5.02 16.74 2.22
N PRO A 320 4.61 17.17 3.43
CA PRO A 320 5.27 18.24 4.14
C PRO A 320 6.77 17.96 4.36
N LYS A 321 7.59 19.00 4.34
CA LYS A 321 8.99 18.84 4.78
C LYS A 321 9.02 18.73 6.29
N ILE A 322 9.75 17.74 6.80
CA ILE A 322 9.94 17.49 8.23
C ILE A 322 11.42 17.49 8.59
N VAL A 323 11.73 17.84 9.83
CA VAL A 323 13.04 17.56 10.41
C VAL A 323 12.97 16.17 11.03
N SER A 324 13.64 15.21 10.43
CA SER A 324 13.69 13.83 10.90
C SER A 324 15.11 13.30 10.77
N PRO A 325 15.60 12.47 11.72
CA PRO A 325 16.91 11.86 11.58
C PRO A 325 16.98 11.00 10.31
N ALA A 326 17.95 11.24 9.44
CA ALA A 326 17.99 10.60 8.12
C ALA A 326 18.39 9.12 8.16
N GLN A 327 19.21 8.74 9.15
CA GLN A 327 19.82 7.42 9.26
C GLN A 327 19.87 6.99 10.72
N TRP A 328 19.64 5.71 10.96
CA TRP A 328 19.64 5.09 12.27
C TRP A 328 20.56 3.89 12.29
N GLU A 329 21.36 3.78 13.34
CA GLU A 329 22.13 2.60 13.66
C GLU A 329 21.36 1.75 14.66
N ILE A 330 21.15 0.49 14.33
CA ILE A 330 20.32 -0.43 15.09
C ILE A 330 21.20 -1.57 15.63
N THR A 331 21.02 -1.91 16.89
CA THR A 331 21.54 -3.14 17.49
C THR A 331 20.47 -3.79 18.37
N GLY A 332 20.66 -5.04 18.71
CA GLY A 332 19.62 -5.90 19.26
C GLY A 332 19.75 -7.27 18.65
N LEU A 333 19.08 -8.30 19.15
CA LEU A 333 18.01 -8.37 20.12
C LEU A 333 18.52 -8.81 21.48
N TYR A 334 17.95 -8.20 22.50
CA TYR A 334 18.36 -8.41 23.88
C TYR A 334 17.18 -8.90 24.71
N PHE A 335 17.45 -9.87 25.58
CA PHE A 335 16.42 -10.55 26.35
C PHE A 335 15.81 -9.61 27.40
N TYR A 336 14.48 -9.54 27.45
CA TYR A 336 13.76 -8.85 28.53
C TYR A 336 12.46 -9.57 28.95
N ASP A 337 12.21 -10.76 28.40
CA ASP A 337 11.10 -11.68 28.79
C ASP A 337 9.69 -11.08 28.72
N SER A 338 9.45 -10.12 27.83
CA SER A 338 8.15 -9.45 27.72
C SER A 338 7.70 -8.78 29.04
N ASN A 339 8.64 -8.46 29.94
CA ASN A 339 8.37 -7.92 31.26
C ASN A 339 8.73 -6.42 31.33
N TRP A 340 7.75 -5.59 31.72
CA TRP A 340 7.93 -4.14 31.80
C TRP A 340 9.02 -3.71 32.78
N GLU A 341 9.11 -4.33 33.95
CA GLU A 341 10.13 -3.99 34.94
C GLU A 341 11.52 -4.41 34.48
N GLN A 342 11.65 -5.53 33.76
CA GLN A 342 12.92 -5.91 33.12
C GLN A 342 13.28 -4.99 31.96
N PHE A 343 12.31 -4.58 31.14
CA PHE A 343 12.54 -3.65 30.03
C PHE A 343 13.12 -2.32 30.51
N LYS A 344 12.63 -1.79 31.65
CA LYS A 344 13.13 -0.56 32.29
C LYS A 344 14.53 -0.67 32.89
N LYS A 345 15.03 -1.88 33.15
CA LYS A 345 16.36 -2.02 33.76
C LYS A 345 17.40 -1.47 32.80
N ALA A 346 18.28 -0.65 33.36
CA ALA A 346 19.39 -0.11 32.61
C ALA A 346 20.27 -1.26 32.12
N GLU A 347 20.60 -1.24 30.84
CA GLU A 347 21.61 -2.14 30.28
C GLU A 347 22.90 -1.36 30.05
N TYR A 348 24.04 -2.05 30.08
CA TYR A 348 25.34 -1.42 29.87
C TYR A 348 25.45 -0.65 28.53
N ARG A 349 24.55 -0.90 27.57
CA ARG A 349 24.58 -0.36 26.21
C ARG A 349 24.22 1.12 26.09
N GLU A 350 23.54 1.68 27.08
CA GLU A 350 23.09 3.07 27.08
C GLU A 350 24.27 4.05 26.95
N GLY A 351 25.44 3.69 27.48
CA GLY A 351 26.66 4.50 27.42
C GLY A 351 27.74 3.98 26.48
N VAL A 352 27.51 2.91 25.72
CA VAL A 352 28.54 2.30 24.86
C VAL A 352 28.58 3.00 23.50
N PRO A 353 29.75 3.42 22.98
CA PRO A 353 29.89 3.94 21.62
C PRO A 353 29.38 2.95 20.56
N VAL A 354 28.81 3.43 19.45
CA VAL A 354 28.28 2.55 18.38
C VAL A 354 29.32 1.58 17.85
N SER A 355 30.58 2.01 17.73
CA SER A 355 31.71 1.17 17.29
C SER A 355 32.03 0.03 18.25
N GLU A 356 31.63 0.17 19.51
CA GLU A 356 31.90 -0.77 20.59
C GLU A 356 30.64 -1.52 21.02
N TRP A 357 29.52 -1.33 20.30
CA TRP A 357 28.30 -2.04 20.61
C TRP A 357 28.54 -3.55 20.64
N PRO A 358 28.08 -4.21 21.71
CA PRO A 358 28.41 -5.60 21.99
C PRO A 358 27.88 -6.53 20.90
N GLN A 359 28.59 -7.64 20.68
CA GLN A 359 28.09 -8.71 19.83
C GLN A 359 26.76 -9.25 20.38
N ARG A 360 25.74 -9.33 19.51
CA ARG A 360 24.47 -10.00 19.81
C ARG A 360 24.67 -11.52 19.87
N ASP A 361 23.65 -12.25 20.32
CA ASP A 361 23.54 -13.70 20.15
C ASP A 361 23.91 -14.13 18.71
N LYS A 362 24.85 -15.07 18.60
CA LYS A 362 25.55 -15.45 17.35
C LYS A 362 24.63 -15.98 16.25
N ALA A 363 23.38 -16.31 16.57
CA ALA A 363 22.39 -16.86 15.64
C ALA A 363 21.84 -15.86 14.59
N PHE A 364 22.12 -14.55 14.70
CA PHE A 364 21.39 -13.52 13.92
C PHE A 364 22.24 -12.64 12.98
N GLY A 365 23.51 -12.95 12.74
CA GLY A 365 24.36 -12.24 11.76
C GLY A 365 25.06 -11.00 12.32
N GLU A 366 25.20 -9.95 11.50
CA GLU A 366 25.97 -8.74 11.85
C GLU A 366 25.39 -8.03 13.08
N PRO A 367 26.24 -7.47 13.98
CA PRO A 367 25.81 -6.89 15.24
C PRO A 367 25.13 -5.52 15.11
N LYS A 368 25.12 -4.94 13.91
CA LYS A 368 24.73 -3.57 13.63
C LYS A 368 24.05 -3.48 12.25
N TRP A 369 22.93 -2.78 12.19
CA TRP A 369 22.25 -2.45 10.93
C TRP A 369 22.13 -0.95 10.78
N THR A 370 22.10 -0.51 9.53
CA THR A 370 21.83 0.87 9.18
C THR A 370 20.48 0.94 8.47
N LEU A 371 19.54 1.70 9.03
CA LEU A 371 18.25 2.00 8.41
C LEU A 371 18.19 3.46 8.00
N LYS A 372 17.62 3.74 6.84
CA LYS A 372 17.30 5.10 6.42
C LYS A 372 15.85 5.41 6.75
N SER A 373 15.59 6.62 7.23
CA SER A 373 14.24 7.09 7.47
C SER A 373 13.51 7.32 6.16
N ASP A 374 12.21 7.05 6.17
CA ASP A 374 11.31 7.13 5.02
C ASP A 374 10.01 7.78 5.50
N HIS A 375 9.75 9.04 5.14
CA HIS A 375 8.68 9.83 5.75
C HIS A 375 8.74 9.88 7.29
N GLY A 376 9.96 9.86 7.84
CA GLY A 376 10.22 9.80 9.28
C GLY A 376 10.15 8.41 9.90
N TRP A 377 9.81 7.39 9.12
CA TRP A 377 9.73 5.99 9.57
C TRP A 377 11.03 5.23 9.41
N ILE A 378 11.34 4.39 10.38
CA ILE A 378 12.18 3.20 10.21
C ILE A 378 11.39 1.94 10.56
N ASP A 379 11.70 0.84 9.88
CA ASP A 379 11.04 -0.45 10.05
C ASP A 379 12.09 -1.50 10.45
N LEU A 380 11.99 -1.98 11.69
CA LEU A 380 12.91 -2.91 12.31
C LEU A 380 12.45 -4.36 12.12
N GLN A 381 11.23 -4.58 11.63
CA GLN A 381 10.59 -5.89 11.46
C GLN A 381 11.50 -6.90 10.76
N ASN A 382 12.03 -6.51 9.61
CA ASN A 382 12.78 -7.38 8.73
C ASN A 382 14.18 -7.70 9.29
N LEU A 383 14.71 -6.86 10.18
CA LEU A 383 15.97 -7.10 10.90
C LEU A 383 15.81 -8.21 11.94
N PHE A 384 14.65 -8.28 12.59
CA PHE A 384 14.41 -9.10 13.79
C PHE A 384 13.46 -10.27 13.55
N PHE A 385 13.48 -10.76 12.32
CA PHE A 385 12.76 -11.92 11.87
C PHE A 385 13.27 -13.24 12.51
N ASP A 386 12.36 -14.15 12.89
CA ASP A 386 12.74 -15.50 13.33
C ASP A 386 13.21 -16.40 12.18
N ARG A 387 14.51 -16.39 11.93
CA ARG A 387 15.14 -17.19 10.86
C ARG A 387 15.19 -18.69 11.17
N THR A 388 15.00 -19.13 12.41
CA THR A 388 15.04 -20.56 12.76
C THR A 388 13.86 -21.34 12.20
N LYS A 389 12.78 -20.61 11.86
CA LYS A 389 11.56 -21.14 11.23
C LYS A 389 11.58 -21.06 9.70
N ASP A 390 12.71 -20.68 9.09
CA ASP A 390 12.84 -20.72 7.63
C ASP A 390 12.67 -22.16 7.13
N GLY A 391 11.63 -22.40 6.32
CA GLY A 391 11.26 -23.73 5.85
C GLY A 391 10.44 -24.58 6.84
N SER A 392 10.05 -24.05 8.00
CA SER A 392 9.10 -24.72 8.89
C SER A 392 7.65 -24.61 8.42
N GLY A 393 7.40 -23.91 7.31
CA GLY A 393 6.08 -23.74 6.71
C GLY A 393 5.15 -22.84 7.52
N GLY A 394 5.69 -21.86 8.27
CA GLY A 394 4.90 -20.91 9.06
C GLY A 394 5.18 -19.45 8.70
N THR A 395 4.22 -18.58 9.00
CA THR A 395 4.32 -17.12 8.90
C THR A 395 5.59 -16.59 9.54
N PRO A 396 6.22 -15.59 8.92
CA PRO A 396 7.23 -14.80 9.57
C PRO A 396 6.76 -14.16 10.91
N PHE A 397 7.19 -14.71 12.04
CA PHE A 397 7.13 -14.07 13.37
C PHE A 397 8.28 -13.11 13.68
N VAL A 398 7.93 -11.97 14.29
CA VAL A 398 8.88 -11.16 15.06
C VAL A 398 9.32 -11.95 16.28
N GLN A 399 10.57 -11.79 16.66
CA GLN A 399 11.09 -12.31 17.91
C GLN A 399 10.49 -11.56 19.11
N LEU A 400 9.66 -12.24 19.89
CA LEU A 400 9.02 -11.73 21.11
C LEU A 400 9.94 -11.82 22.32
N GLY A 401 9.66 -11.04 23.37
CA GLY A 401 10.48 -11.02 24.60
C GLY A 401 11.92 -10.54 24.35
N ARG A 402 12.09 -9.75 23.29
CA ARG A 402 13.35 -9.20 22.78
C ARG A 402 13.23 -7.71 22.48
N CYS A 403 14.24 -6.93 22.89
CA CYS A 403 14.30 -5.49 22.63
C CYS A 403 15.49 -5.13 21.74
N ALA A 404 15.43 -3.97 21.12
CA ALA A 404 16.46 -3.40 20.27
C ALA A 404 16.76 -1.96 20.69
N TYR A 405 17.92 -1.46 20.29
CA TYR A 405 18.32 -0.07 20.45
C TYR A 405 18.52 0.54 19.07
N ALA A 406 17.91 1.69 18.86
CA ALA A 406 18.04 2.52 17.67
C ALA A 406 18.72 3.84 18.06
N ARG A 407 19.85 4.16 17.44
CA ARG A 407 20.60 5.38 17.70
C ARG A 407 20.70 6.23 16.44
N THR A 408 20.62 7.54 16.61
CA THR A 408 20.84 8.51 15.54
C THR A 408 21.34 9.83 16.12
N ASN A 409 21.66 10.78 15.25
CA ASN A 409 21.98 12.15 15.62
C ASN A 409 20.94 13.11 15.03
N ILE A 410 20.49 14.05 15.86
CA ILE A 410 19.70 15.21 15.46
C ILE A 410 20.65 16.40 15.38
N GLU A 411 20.82 16.95 14.19
CA GLU A 411 21.54 18.20 13.99
C GLU A 411 20.62 19.39 14.27
N SER A 412 21.11 20.35 15.08
CA SER A 412 20.40 21.59 15.37
C SER A 412 21.31 22.79 15.14
N GLU A 413 20.87 23.73 14.30
CA GLU A 413 21.66 24.92 13.96
C GLU A 413 21.88 25.85 15.16
N THR A 414 20.97 25.83 16.12
CA THR A 414 21.03 26.60 17.37
C THR A 414 20.68 25.74 18.57
N ALA A 415 21.11 26.16 19.76
CA ALA A 415 20.54 25.62 21.00
C ALA A 415 19.08 26.07 21.12
N ARG A 416 18.14 25.14 21.28
CA ARG A 416 16.70 25.45 21.30
C ARG A 416 15.87 24.42 22.06
N LYS A 417 14.70 24.85 22.51
CA LYS A 417 13.61 23.93 22.89
C LYS A 417 13.03 23.31 21.62
N ALA A 418 12.71 22.03 21.68
CA ALA A 418 12.06 21.28 20.60
C ALA A 418 11.13 20.21 21.18
N ILE A 419 10.31 19.62 20.33
CA ILE A 419 9.52 18.44 20.66
C ILE A 419 9.98 17.29 19.75
N ILE A 420 10.34 16.15 20.33
CA ILE A 420 10.47 14.91 19.57
C ILE A 420 9.08 14.26 19.54
N ARG A 421 8.44 14.26 18.37
CA ARG A 421 7.25 13.46 18.10
C ARG A 421 7.70 12.05 17.72
N LEU A 422 7.46 11.10 18.60
CA LEU A 422 7.91 9.72 18.47
C LEU A 422 6.71 8.78 18.48
N ALA A 423 6.46 8.09 17.36
CA ALA A 423 5.51 6.98 17.31
C ALA A 423 6.25 5.66 17.41
N VAL A 424 5.84 4.80 18.34
CA VAL A 424 6.45 3.50 18.59
C VAL A 424 5.39 2.46 18.94
N ASP A 425 5.65 1.24 18.50
CA ASP A 425 4.90 0.03 18.84
C ASP A 425 5.93 -0.99 19.36
N ASP A 426 5.93 -1.41 20.62
CA ASP A 426 4.98 -1.08 21.71
C ASP A 426 5.59 -0.12 22.75
N TRP A 427 6.75 -0.48 23.31
CA TRP A 427 7.36 0.29 24.39
C TRP A 427 8.62 0.99 23.92
N ALA A 428 8.96 2.09 24.60
CA ALA A 428 10.23 2.73 24.38
C ALA A 428 10.84 3.35 25.64
N ILE A 429 12.16 3.44 25.68
CA ILE A 429 12.89 4.34 26.57
C ILE A 429 13.75 5.22 25.69
N VAL A 430 13.73 6.52 25.95
CA VAL A 430 14.35 7.53 25.08
C VAL A 430 15.37 8.31 25.88
N TRP A 431 16.57 8.42 25.31
CA TRP A 431 17.65 9.26 25.84
C TRP A 431 18.08 10.28 24.79
N LEU A 432 18.37 11.50 25.25
CA LEU A 432 18.97 12.55 24.46
C LEU A 432 20.28 12.96 25.11
N ASN A 433 21.39 12.87 24.38
CA ASN A 433 22.73 13.19 24.88
C ASN A 433 23.08 12.46 26.21
N GLY A 434 22.66 11.20 26.34
CA GLY A 434 22.85 10.37 27.53
C GLY A 434 21.84 10.61 28.68
N GLU A 435 21.01 11.66 28.61
CA GLU A 435 19.96 11.91 29.59
C GLU A 435 18.65 11.23 29.18
N LYS A 436 18.06 10.45 30.08
CA LYS A 436 16.76 9.80 29.83
C LYS A 436 15.65 10.85 29.83
N VAL A 437 14.99 11.04 28.69
CA VAL A 437 13.94 12.05 28.49
C VAL A 437 12.53 11.47 28.46
N ALA A 438 12.36 10.16 28.19
CA ALA A 438 11.05 9.52 28.22
C ALA A 438 11.10 8.01 28.53
N THR A 439 9.98 7.49 29.02
CA THR A 439 9.70 6.06 29.18
C THR A 439 8.24 5.85 28.78
N LEU A 440 8.04 5.19 27.65
CA LEU A 440 6.77 5.03 26.95
C LEU A 440 6.31 3.57 27.04
N ARG A 441 5.02 3.38 27.26
CA ARG A 441 4.39 2.06 27.35
C ARG A 441 3.06 2.07 26.61
N HIS A 442 3.07 1.70 25.34
CA HIS A 442 1.87 1.59 24.52
C HIS A 442 1.47 0.12 24.43
N ASP A 443 0.55 -0.34 25.28
CA ASP A 443 0.18 -1.78 25.37
C ASP A 443 -0.87 -2.19 24.31
N LYS A 444 -1.29 -1.28 23.44
CA LYS A 444 -2.40 -1.48 22.49
C LYS A 444 -1.99 -1.37 21.01
N GLY A 445 -0.69 -1.27 20.73
CA GLY A 445 -0.10 -1.05 19.41
C GLY A 445 0.53 0.34 19.29
N LEU A 446 0.70 0.81 18.05
CA LEU A 446 1.34 2.09 17.74
C LEU A 446 0.61 3.27 18.41
N GLU A 447 1.35 4.03 19.22
CA GLU A 447 0.90 5.33 19.71
C GLU A 447 2.02 6.37 19.56
N THR A 448 1.62 7.65 19.51
CA THR A 448 2.53 8.78 19.35
C THR A 448 2.68 9.55 20.66
N ALA A 449 3.92 9.72 21.10
CA ALA A 449 4.29 10.60 22.21
C ALA A 449 4.93 11.89 21.71
N LYS A 450 4.69 12.99 22.42
CA LYS A 450 5.39 14.28 22.23
C LYS A 450 6.31 14.51 23.42
N ILE A 451 7.62 14.46 23.18
CA ILE A 451 8.65 14.52 24.22
C ILE A 451 9.35 15.89 24.16
N PRO A 452 9.12 16.79 25.12
CA PRO A 452 9.83 18.07 25.17
C PRO A 452 11.31 17.85 25.46
N VAL A 453 12.18 18.50 24.68
CA VAL A 453 13.64 18.38 24.83
C VAL A 453 14.33 19.73 24.65
N ASN A 454 15.57 19.81 25.14
CA ASN A 454 16.48 20.93 24.86
C ASN A 454 17.61 20.42 23.95
N LEU A 455 17.63 20.87 22.70
CA LEU A 455 18.72 20.58 21.77
C LEU A 455 19.86 21.56 22.00
N LYS A 456 21.09 21.04 21.99
CA LYS A 456 22.31 21.85 21.89
C LYS A 456 22.53 22.24 20.42
N GLN A 457 23.26 23.32 20.20
CA GLN A 457 23.78 23.62 18.86
C GLN A 457 24.73 22.50 18.42
N GLY A 458 24.62 22.08 17.16
CA GLY A 458 25.34 20.96 16.59
C GLY A 458 24.61 19.62 16.78
N SER A 459 25.39 18.56 16.93
CA SER A 459 24.90 17.19 16.96
C SER A 459 24.35 16.81 18.33
N ASN A 460 23.16 16.20 18.35
CA ASN A 460 22.51 15.69 19.55
C ASN A 460 22.22 14.20 19.37
N GLU A 461 22.80 13.35 20.21
CA GLU A 461 22.59 11.90 20.12
C GLU A 461 21.21 11.55 20.66
N LEU A 462 20.39 10.88 19.85
CA LEU A 462 19.12 10.28 20.24
C LEU A 462 19.27 8.76 20.28
N LEU A 463 18.97 8.16 21.43
CA LEU A 463 18.93 6.71 21.62
C LEU A 463 17.51 6.29 22.03
N VAL A 464 16.99 5.28 21.35
CA VAL A 464 15.67 4.69 21.61
C VAL A 464 15.83 3.20 21.85
N LYS A 465 15.55 2.74 23.07
CA LYS A 465 15.29 1.31 23.34
C LYS A 465 13.84 1.04 22.94
N THR A 466 13.58 -0.01 22.18
CA THR A 466 12.24 -0.37 21.69
C THR A 466 12.06 -1.90 21.69
N ASN A 467 10.81 -2.36 21.65
CA ASN A 467 10.43 -3.77 21.51
C ASN A 467 9.16 -3.89 20.68
N ASN A 468 8.82 -5.11 20.30
CA ASN A 468 7.47 -5.49 19.86
C ASN A 468 6.97 -6.61 20.78
N THR A 469 5.74 -6.50 21.25
CA THR A 469 5.06 -7.48 22.11
C THR A 469 4.02 -8.28 21.31
N ASP A 470 3.48 -9.32 21.93
CA ASP A 470 2.41 -10.13 21.32
C ASP A 470 1.00 -9.61 21.66
N ASN A 471 0.91 -8.41 22.22
CA ASN A 471 -0.36 -7.80 22.59
C ASN A 471 -1.14 -7.41 21.33
N HIS A 472 -2.47 -7.52 21.43
CA HIS A 472 -3.35 -6.98 20.39
C HIS A 472 -3.33 -5.44 20.45
N SER A 473 -3.43 -4.72 19.34
CA SER A 473 -3.92 -5.18 18.03
C SER A 473 -2.85 -5.58 17.00
N ASN A 474 -1.59 -5.14 17.15
CA ASN A 474 -0.63 -5.14 16.04
C ASN A 474 0.57 -6.10 16.25
N ARG A 475 0.24 -7.39 16.37
CA ARG A 475 1.24 -8.46 16.36
C ARG A 475 2.05 -8.37 15.07
N ARG A 476 3.36 -8.14 15.18
CA ARG A 476 4.34 -8.10 14.07
C ARG A 476 4.51 -6.74 13.36
N LEU A 477 4.25 -5.63 14.03
CA LEU A 477 4.67 -4.29 13.59
C LEU A 477 5.81 -3.78 14.47
N TRP A 478 7.05 -3.71 13.95
CA TRP A 478 8.14 -3.08 14.70
C TRP A 478 8.70 -1.86 13.96
N VAL A 479 8.17 -0.70 14.28
CA VAL A 479 8.50 0.56 13.61
C VAL A 479 8.79 1.67 14.61
N ILE A 480 9.51 2.70 14.14
CA ILE A 480 9.65 3.98 14.82
C ILE A 480 9.35 5.08 13.80
N ASN A 481 8.44 6.00 14.11
CA ASN A 481 8.36 7.29 13.43
C ASN A 481 8.99 8.35 14.33
N CYS A 482 9.89 9.18 13.81
CA CYS A 482 10.55 10.23 14.58
C CYS A 482 10.61 11.55 13.81
N VAL A 483 10.02 12.59 14.38
CA VAL A 483 10.04 13.96 13.85
C VAL A 483 10.41 14.95 14.95
N VAL A 484 11.21 15.95 14.62
CA VAL A 484 11.62 17.04 15.51
C VAL A 484 10.82 18.29 15.14
N GLU A 485 9.94 18.72 16.05
CA GLU A 485 9.08 19.91 15.93
C GLU A 485 9.70 21.12 16.65
#